data_AF-A0A956C0U5-F1
#
_entry.id   AF-A0A956C0U5-F1
#
_cell.length_a   1.000
_cell.length_b   1.000
_cell.length_c   1.000
_cell.angle_alpha   90.00
_cell.angle_beta   90.00
_cell.angle_gamma   90.00
#
_symmetry.space_group_name_H-M   'P 1'
#
loop_
_entity.id
_entity.type
_entity.pdbx_description
1 polymer ?
#
loop_
_entity_poly.entity_id
_entity_poly.type
_entity_poly.pdbx_seq_one_letter_code
_entity_poly.pdbx_strand_id
1 'polypeptide(L)'
;MSVLRALSAGGRWAREIRAGAIDPAHAWAALRAEARPVGAELASAFGLEPADDALWVSRAAGAPLDDAAAAPGLVVLDRGTYAATPTAAARRRLVAWALDRAGSLAAHIPSSAAGTHLGRVVIDGARALRRMTGARTPEPGDRVAHEGGYVRAFFDEEALLRELSSAGAARVTRRNAWLYMHRRGPRDAPDDEPTSPWTVEATRALALAPTAERLRRRASPEAAIAQMRARGRTAVARGPLGRARLRDAIGWVDAAMPGGGNCYRRTLIELALDGGAAREALVFGLDVGRTGHVAFKHREPMAFDVVFEVEP
;
A
#
# COMPACT_ATOMS: atom_id res chain seq x y z
N MET A 1 -1.96 -18.50 26.09
CA MET A 1 -0.70 -18.99 25.47
C MET A 1 -0.36 -18.09 24.30
N SER A 2 0.61 -17.19 24.50
CA SER A 2 0.55 -15.82 23.98
C SER A 2 1.36 -15.55 22.71
N VAL A 3 0.94 -14.47 22.03
CA VAL A 3 1.60 -13.72 20.95
C VAL A 3 3.13 -13.58 21.12
N LEU A 4 3.66 -13.66 22.34
CA LEU A 4 5.08 -13.65 22.64
C LEU A 4 5.86 -14.87 22.09
N ARG A 5 5.23 -16.06 21.96
CA ARG A 5 5.87 -17.22 21.29
C ARG A 5 5.96 -17.07 19.77
N ALA A 6 5.01 -16.38 19.15
CA ALA A 6 5.05 -16.07 17.71
C ALA A 6 6.16 -15.05 17.41
N LEU A 7 6.39 -14.08 18.30
CA LEU A 7 7.46 -13.09 18.17
C LEU A 7 8.86 -13.68 18.44
N SER A 8 9.00 -14.63 19.38
CA SER A 8 10.29 -15.28 19.63
C SER A 8 10.72 -16.23 18.51
N ALA A 9 9.78 -16.91 17.86
CA ALA A 9 10.03 -17.67 16.63
C ALA A 9 10.48 -16.76 15.47
N GLY A 10 9.91 -15.55 15.37
CA GLY A 10 10.34 -14.52 14.42
C GLY A 10 11.78 -14.02 14.65
N GLY A 11 12.24 -13.96 15.91
CA GLY A 11 13.56 -13.45 16.28
C GLY A 11 14.75 -14.37 16.01
N ARG A 12 14.55 -15.70 15.99
CA ARG A 12 15.60 -16.66 15.58
C ARG A 12 15.78 -16.63 14.05
N TRP A 13 14.68 -16.64 13.31
CA TRP A 13 14.71 -16.61 11.86
C TRP A 13 15.16 -15.27 11.30
N ALA A 14 14.76 -14.13 11.86
CA ALA A 14 15.25 -12.83 11.42
C ALA A 14 16.78 -12.66 11.57
N ARG A 15 17.42 -13.46 12.43
CA ARG A 15 18.89 -13.57 12.53
C ARG A 15 19.45 -14.52 11.48
N GLU A 16 18.87 -15.69 11.28
CA GLU A 16 19.30 -16.67 10.26
C GLU A 16 19.12 -16.14 8.82
N ILE A 17 18.06 -15.37 8.55
CA ILE A 17 17.83 -14.66 7.27
C ILE A 17 18.88 -13.58 7.05
N ARG A 18 19.19 -12.78 8.10
CA ARG A 18 20.25 -11.77 8.05
C ARG A 18 21.64 -12.38 7.87
N ALA A 19 21.83 -13.61 8.32
CA ALA A 19 23.06 -14.38 8.13
C ALA A 19 23.14 -15.08 6.75
N GLY A 20 22.11 -14.97 5.90
CA GLY A 20 22.08 -15.66 4.61
C GLY A 20 21.93 -17.19 4.71
N ALA A 21 21.53 -17.70 5.87
CA ALA A 21 21.58 -19.13 6.20
C ALA A 21 20.30 -19.91 5.85
N ILE A 22 19.28 -19.27 5.28
CA ILE A 22 18.01 -19.93 4.97
C ILE A 22 17.88 -20.17 3.48
N ASP A 23 17.95 -21.46 3.11
CA ASP A 23 17.62 -21.95 1.78
C ASP A 23 16.14 -21.64 1.44
N PRO A 24 15.86 -20.95 0.30
CA PRO A 24 14.50 -20.75 -0.20
C PRO A 24 13.66 -22.02 -0.28
N ALA A 25 14.26 -23.18 -0.55
CA ALA A 25 13.55 -24.46 -0.56
C ALA A 25 13.03 -24.85 0.83
N HIS A 26 13.79 -24.54 1.89
CA HIS A 26 13.38 -24.80 3.27
C HIS A 26 12.23 -23.89 3.71
N ALA A 27 12.25 -22.62 3.30
CA ALA A 27 11.15 -21.69 3.57
C ALA A 27 9.83 -22.13 2.89
N TRP A 28 9.92 -22.73 1.71
CA TRP A 28 8.79 -23.31 0.97
C TRP A 28 8.22 -24.54 1.69
N ALA A 29 9.09 -25.47 2.10
CA ALA A 29 8.70 -26.72 2.75
C ALA A 29 8.02 -26.51 4.13
N ALA A 30 8.16 -25.34 4.73
CA ALA A 30 7.51 -24.98 5.99
C ALA A 30 6.09 -24.42 5.84
N LEU A 31 5.62 -24.19 4.60
CA LEU A 31 4.26 -23.73 4.33
C LEU A 31 3.31 -24.92 4.26
N ARG A 32 2.10 -24.70 4.78
CA ARG A 32 1.01 -25.66 4.78
C ARG A 32 -0.28 -25.00 4.33
N ALA A 33 -1.12 -25.80 3.69
CA ALA A 33 -2.41 -25.39 3.16
C ALA A 33 -3.54 -26.19 3.81
N GLU A 34 -4.65 -25.51 4.08
CA GLU A 34 -5.86 -26.10 4.66
C GLU A 34 -7.10 -25.44 4.06
N ALA A 35 -8.08 -26.26 3.66
CA ALA A 35 -9.35 -25.75 3.16
C ALA A 35 -10.21 -25.26 4.34
N ARG A 36 -10.66 -24.00 4.29
CA ARG A 36 -11.54 -23.38 5.29
C ARG A 36 -12.43 -22.32 4.63
N PRO A 37 -13.63 -22.07 5.17
CA PRO A 37 -14.49 -21.00 4.65
C PRO A 37 -13.81 -19.62 4.76
N VAL A 38 -14.18 -18.71 3.87
CA VAL A 38 -13.77 -17.31 3.94
C VAL A 38 -14.40 -16.64 5.17
N GLY A 39 -13.57 -16.10 6.07
CA GLY A 39 -14.06 -15.36 7.23
C GLY A 39 -14.82 -14.09 6.84
N ALA A 40 -15.83 -13.72 7.64
CA ALA A 40 -16.71 -12.58 7.37
C ALA A 40 -15.98 -11.24 7.11
N GLU A 41 -14.86 -11.00 7.80
CA GLU A 41 -14.00 -9.82 7.58
C GLU A 41 -13.50 -9.76 6.13
N LEU A 42 -12.97 -10.87 5.61
CA LEU A 42 -12.39 -10.95 4.28
C LEU A 42 -13.48 -10.95 3.21
N ALA A 43 -14.58 -11.65 3.47
CA ALA A 43 -15.76 -11.65 2.62
C ALA A 43 -16.31 -10.23 2.42
N SER A 44 -16.53 -9.50 3.51
CA SER A 44 -16.99 -8.10 3.47
C SER A 44 -15.99 -7.18 2.76
N ALA A 45 -14.69 -7.34 3.03
CA ALA A 45 -13.66 -6.46 2.46
C ALA A 45 -13.62 -6.52 0.92
N PHE A 46 -13.84 -7.69 0.33
CA PHE A 46 -13.71 -7.90 -1.12
C PHE A 46 -15.02 -8.26 -1.83
N GLY A 47 -16.15 -8.27 -1.12
CA GLY A 47 -17.45 -8.65 -1.66
C GLY A 47 -17.50 -10.12 -2.09
N LEU A 48 -16.87 -11.00 -1.30
CA LEU A 48 -16.92 -12.45 -1.51
C LEU A 48 -18.10 -13.05 -0.77
N GLU A 49 -18.64 -14.15 -1.27
CA GLU A 49 -19.70 -14.88 -0.57
C GLU A 49 -19.07 -15.66 0.62
N PRO A 50 -19.65 -15.58 1.84
CA PRO A 50 -19.06 -16.20 3.04
C PRO A 50 -18.91 -17.74 2.99
N ALA A 51 -19.53 -18.39 2.01
CA ALA A 51 -19.55 -19.85 1.85
C ALA A 51 -18.49 -20.39 0.89
N ASP A 52 -17.67 -19.52 0.29
CA ASP A 52 -16.61 -19.98 -0.62
C ASP A 52 -15.52 -20.72 0.17
N ASP A 53 -15.27 -21.98 -0.22
CA ASP A 53 -14.12 -22.73 0.28
C ASP A 53 -12.84 -22.09 -0.25
N ALA A 54 -12.02 -21.56 0.66
CA ALA A 54 -10.72 -21.01 0.36
C ALA A 54 -9.61 -21.91 0.87
N LEU A 55 -8.48 -21.91 0.16
CA LEU A 55 -7.28 -22.59 0.62
C LEU A 55 -6.42 -21.62 1.43
N TRP A 56 -6.42 -21.80 2.74
CA TRP A 56 -5.65 -20.99 3.67
C TRP A 56 -4.23 -21.51 3.75
N VAL A 57 -3.28 -20.63 3.45
CA VAL A 57 -1.85 -20.91 3.54
C VAL A 57 -1.28 -20.24 4.78
N SER A 58 -0.71 -21.08 5.64
CA SER A 58 -0.03 -20.65 6.87
C SER A 58 1.30 -21.38 7.01
N ARG A 59 2.09 -20.98 8.03
CA ARG A 59 3.27 -21.75 8.46
C ARG A 59 2.94 -22.82 9.52
N ALA A 60 1.66 -22.98 9.85
CA ALA A 60 1.18 -23.89 10.89
C ALA A 60 0.76 -25.25 10.30
N ALA A 61 -0.07 -26.02 11.00
CA ALA A 61 -0.52 -27.35 10.57
C ALA A 61 -1.40 -27.29 9.30
N GLY A 62 -1.41 -28.39 8.55
CA GLY A 62 -2.10 -28.55 7.26
C GLY A 62 -1.32 -29.52 6.35
N ALA A 63 -1.75 -29.66 5.10
CA ALA A 63 -1.01 -30.42 4.09
C ALA A 63 0.13 -29.56 3.50
N PRO A 64 1.26 -30.14 3.06
CA PRO A 64 2.24 -29.42 2.25
C PRO A 64 1.57 -28.74 1.04
N LEU A 65 2.10 -27.58 0.62
CA LEU A 65 1.52 -26.82 -0.50
C LEU A 65 1.35 -27.66 -1.77
N ASP A 66 2.33 -28.51 -2.05
CA ASP A 66 2.39 -29.31 -3.27
C ASP A 66 1.34 -30.45 -3.25
N ASP A 67 0.85 -30.84 -2.07
CA ASP A 67 -0.11 -31.94 -1.87
C ASP A 67 -1.57 -31.46 -1.74
N ALA A 68 -1.82 -30.15 -1.82
CA ALA A 68 -3.16 -29.59 -1.64
C ALA A 68 -4.09 -29.98 -2.78
N ALA A 69 -5.08 -30.85 -2.50
CA ALA A 69 -5.79 -31.63 -3.52
C ALA A 69 -6.85 -30.89 -4.38
N ALA A 70 -7.22 -29.63 -4.08
CA ALA A 70 -8.26 -28.90 -4.83
C ALA A 70 -7.77 -27.55 -5.39
N ALA A 71 -8.26 -27.15 -6.57
CA ALA A 71 -8.11 -25.80 -7.12
C ALA A 71 -9.21 -24.91 -6.50
N PRO A 72 -8.93 -24.17 -5.42
CA PRO A 72 -9.96 -23.36 -4.80
C PRO A 72 -10.27 -22.15 -5.70
N GLY A 73 -11.43 -21.51 -5.51
CA GLY A 73 -11.68 -20.20 -6.12
C GLY A 73 -10.80 -19.08 -5.55
N LEU A 74 -10.20 -19.31 -4.37
CA LEU A 74 -9.38 -18.35 -3.65
C LEU A 74 -8.29 -19.04 -2.81
N VAL A 75 -7.07 -18.53 -2.87
CA VAL A 75 -6.03 -18.79 -1.87
C VAL A 75 -5.95 -17.61 -0.89
N VAL A 76 -5.84 -17.89 0.40
CA VAL A 76 -5.68 -16.87 1.44
C VAL A 76 -4.35 -17.06 2.15
N LEU A 77 -3.45 -16.07 2.12
CA LEU A 77 -2.26 -16.07 2.97
C LEU A 77 -2.63 -15.51 4.34
N ASP A 78 -2.54 -16.38 5.35
CA ASP A 78 -2.86 -16.02 6.73
C ASP A 78 -1.95 -14.91 7.28
N ARG A 79 -2.37 -14.29 8.39
CA ARG A 79 -1.70 -13.16 9.02
C ARG A 79 -0.23 -13.47 9.29
N GLY A 80 0.65 -12.66 8.70
CA GLY A 80 2.10 -12.76 8.89
C GLY A 80 2.78 -13.79 7.99
N THR A 81 2.06 -14.63 7.24
CA THR A 81 2.65 -15.63 6.33
C THR A 81 3.52 -14.96 5.26
N TYR A 82 2.99 -13.92 4.60
CA TYR A 82 3.73 -13.18 3.58
C TYR A 82 4.96 -12.47 4.16
N ALA A 83 4.80 -11.78 5.30
CA ALA A 83 5.90 -11.06 5.95
C ALA A 83 6.99 -11.99 6.51
N ALA A 84 6.62 -13.18 6.98
CA ALA A 84 7.55 -14.20 7.47
C ALA A 84 8.26 -14.94 6.33
N THR A 85 7.86 -14.72 5.07
CA THR A 85 8.52 -15.29 3.90
C THR A 85 9.75 -14.44 3.55
N PRO A 86 10.97 -14.98 3.75
CA PRO A 86 12.16 -14.18 4.05
C PRO A 86 12.76 -13.43 2.86
N THR A 87 12.45 -13.85 1.63
CA THR A 87 13.05 -13.28 0.42
C THR A 87 11.99 -12.87 -0.59
N ALA A 88 12.31 -11.85 -1.40
CA ALA A 88 11.45 -11.44 -2.50
C ALA A 88 11.22 -12.57 -3.52
N ALA A 89 12.24 -13.40 -3.78
CA ALA A 89 12.10 -14.56 -4.66
C ALA A 89 11.11 -15.61 -4.11
N ALA A 90 11.19 -15.93 -2.81
CA ALA A 90 10.26 -16.86 -2.18
C ALA A 90 8.83 -16.31 -2.13
N ARG A 91 8.67 -15.01 -1.84
CA ARG A 91 7.36 -14.34 -1.87
C ARG A 91 6.76 -14.33 -3.28
N ARG A 92 7.56 -14.04 -4.30
CA ARG A 92 7.12 -14.14 -5.70
C ARG A 92 6.67 -15.55 -6.05
N ARG A 93 7.45 -16.56 -5.66
CA ARG A 93 7.08 -17.97 -5.89
C ARG A 93 5.78 -18.34 -5.18
N LEU A 94 5.57 -17.86 -3.95
CA LEU A 94 4.35 -18.09 -3.18
C LEU A 94 3.13 -17.43 -3.84
N VAL A 95 3.28 -16.17 -4.26
CA VAL A 95 2.21 -15.44 -4.96
C VAL A 95 1.90 -16.11 -6.30
N ALA A 96 2.93 -16.46 -7.09
CA ALA A 96 2.76 -17.13 -8.37
C ALA A 96 2.04 -18.47 -8.21
N TRP A 97 2.48 -19.32 -7.28
CA TRP A 97 1.80 -20.60 -6.97
C TRP A 97 0.34 -20.39 -6.58
N ALA A 98 0.05 -19.41 -5.71
CA ALA A 98 -1.31 -19.15 -5.24
C ALA A 98 -2.23 -18.70 -6.39
N LEU A 99 -1.73 -17.79 -7.22
CA LEU A 99 -2.43 -17.31 -8.41
C LEU A 99 -2.56 -18.41 -9.47
N ASP A 100 -1.56 -19.29 -9.60
CA ASP A 100 -1.60 -20.45 -10.48
C ASP A 100 -2.69 -21.44 -10.06
N ARG A 101 -2.84 -21.64 -8.75
CA ARG A 101 -3.78 -22.59 -8.17
C ARG A 101 -5.24 -22.14 -8.24
N ALA A 102 -5.50 -20.85 -8.04
CA ALA A 102 -6.85 -20.35 -7.79
C ALA A 102 -7.29 -19.17 -8.68
N GLY A 103 -6.37 -18.58 -9.45
CA GLY A 103 -6.63 -17.33 -10.17
C GLY A 103 -6.79 -16.11 -9.28
N SER A 104 -7.05 -16.26 -7.98
CA SER A 104 -7.22 -15.18 -7.01
C SER A 104 -6.50 -15.46 -5.69
N LEU A 105 -5.93 -14.41 -5.10
CA LEU A 105 -5.16 -14.47 -3.85
C LEU A 105 -5.54 -13.31 -2.94
N ALA A 106 -5.90 -13.61 -1.69
CA ALA A 106 -5.98 -12.63 -0.61
C ALA A 106 -4.76 -12.78 0.30
N ALA A 107 -4.02 -11.71 0.56
CA ALA A 107 -2.87 -11.75 1.45
C ALA A 107 -2.95 -10.65 2.51
N HIS A 108 -2.77 -11.04 3.77
CA HIS A 108 -2.68 -10.08 4.86
C HIS A 108 -1.28 -9.46 4.90
N ILE A 109 -1.16 -8.26 4.33
CA ILE A 109 0.06 -7.48 4.20
C ILE A 109 -0.21 -6.11 4.85
N PRO A 110 -0.07 -6.00 6.18
CA PRO A 110 -0.33 -4.75 6.87
C PRO A 110 0.68 -3.71 6.42
N SER A 111 0.22 -2.47 6.27
CA SER A 111 1.12 -1.33 6.05
C SER A 111 1.95 -1.11 7.31
N SER A 112 3.13 -1.72 7.39
CA SER A 112 3.99 -1.57 8.56
C SER A 112 4.77 -0.26 8.46
N ALA A 113 4.67 0.55 9.51
CA ALA A 113 5.36 1.83 9.67
C ALA A 113 6.84 1.68 10.08
N ALA A 114 7.40 0.46 10.07
CA ALA A 114 8.67 0.11 10.69
C ALA A 114 9.92 0.75 10.05
N GLY A 115 9.76 1.60 9.02
CA GLY A 115 10.77 2.59 8.70
C GLY A 115 12.04 2.06 8.01
N THR A 116 12.01 0.83 7.51
CA THR A 116 13.14 0.15 6.84
C THR A 116 13.08 0.21 5.30
N HIS A 117 12.13 0.93 4.71
CA HIS A 117 11.97 0.99 3.27
C HIS A 117 12.99 1.91 2.60
N LEU A 118 13.62 1.44 1.52
CA LEU A 118 14.64 2.17 0.75
C LEU A 118 14.13 3.53 0.22
N GLY A 119 12.84 3.64 -0.13
CA GLY A 119 12.19 4.91 -0.51
C GLY A 119 12.26 5.98 0.59
N ARG A 120 12.37 5.56 1.86
CA ARG A 120 12.60 6.46 2.99
C ARG A 120 13.95 7.18 2.90
N VAL A 121 15.00 6.54 2.39
CA VAL A 121 16.33 7.16 2.25
C VAL A 121 16.28 8.33 1.26
N VAL A 122 15.51 8.20 0.18
CA VAL A 122 15.37 9.25 -0.85
C VAL A 122 14.53 10.43 -0.32
N ILE A 123 13.40 10.14 0.33
CA ILE A 123 12.51 11.16 0.93
C ILE A 123 13.18 11.85 2.13
N ASP A 124 13.80 11.07 3.02
CA ASP A 124 14.50 11.61 4.19
C ASP A 124 15.80 12.30 3.77
N GLY A 125 16.41 11.95 2.63
CA GLY A 125 17.55 12.64 2.05
C GLY A 125 17.25 14.09 1.65
N ALA A 126 16.16 14.32 0.91
CA ALA A 126 15.72 15.68 0.58
C ALA A 126 15.36 16.50 1.84
N ARG A 127 14.78 15.86 2.86
CA ARG A 127 14.49 16.48 4.16
C ARG A 127 15.74 16.76 4.97
N ALA A 128 16.73 15.87 4.94
CA ALA A 128 18.02 16.04 5.59
C ALA A 128 18.75 17.22 4.96
N LEU A 129 18.73 17.33 3.63
CA LEU A 129 19.32 18.46 2.90
C LEU A 129 18.67 19.80 3.30
N ARG A 130 17.33 19.88 3.40
CA ARG A 130 16.66 21.12 3.89
C ARG A 130 16.96 21.45 5.35
N ARG A 131 17.14 20.44 6.20
CA ARG A 131 17.60 20.62 7.59
C ARG A 131 19.03 21.15 7.65
N MET A 132 19.90 20.64 6.79
CA MET A 132 21.28 21.11 6.65
C MET A 132 21.34 22.58 6.20
N THR A 133 20.39 23.05 5.37
CA THR A 133 20.32 24.46 4.96
C THR A 133 19.63 25.38 5.98
N GLY A 134 19.42 24.95 7.22
CA GLY A 134 18.89 25.79 8.31
C GLY A 134 17.40 26.10 8.25
N ALA A 135 16.66 25.52 7.30
CA ALA A 135 15.22 25.74 7.20
C ALA A 135 14.47 24.92 8.26
N ARG A 136 14.24 25.51 9.44
CA ARG A 136 13.27 24.98 10.42
C ARG A 136 11.86 25.12 9.84
N THR A 137 11.35 24.03 9.28
CA THR A 137 9.95 23.94 8.88
C THR A 137 9.18 23.35 10.06
N PRO A 138 8.28 24.10 10.72
CA PRO A 138 7.49 23.55 11.82
C PRO A 138 6.68 22.34 11.30
N GLU A 139 6.96 21.18 11.87
CA GLU A 139 6.29 19.94 11.57
C GLU A 139 4.92 19.90 12.28
N PRO A 140 3.92 19.21 11.72
CA PRO A 140 2.73 18.84 12.48
C PRO A 140 3.06 18.10 13.79
N GLY A 141 4.17 17.36 13.83
CA GLY A 141 4.71 16.70 15.03
C GLY A 141 5.46 17.64 16.00
N ASP A 142 5.84 18.84 15.57
CA ASP A 142 6.54 19.81 16.44
C ASP A 142 5.59 20.50 17.42
N ARG A 143 4.27 20.34 17.26
CA ARG A 143 3.26 20.83 18.21
C ARG A 143 2.91 19.83 19.32
N VAL A 144 3.45 18.62 19.25
CA VAL A 144 3.14 17.53 20.18
C VAL A 144 4.41 16.74 20.49
N ALA A 145 5.39 17.42 21.08
CA ALA A 145 6.45 16.73 21.78
C ALA A 145 5.85 16.18 23.08
N HIS A 146 5.50 14.89 23.10
CA HIS A 146 5.65 13.97 24.25
C HIS A 146 5.19 12.57 23.81
N GLU A 147 6.15 11.63 23.85
CA GLU A 147 5.97 10.18 24.04
C GLU A 147 4.97 9.44 23.10
N GLY A 148 5.52 8.78 22.07
CA GLY A 148 4.83 7.70 21.36
C GLY A 148 4.55 7.97 19.89
N GLY A 149 5.48 7.49 19.06
CA GLY A 149 5.38 7.19 17.62
C GLY A 149 4.18 7.71 16.83
N TYR A 150 4.40 8.75 16.03
CA TYR A 150 3.56 9.03 14.85
C TYR A 150 4.39 8.90 13.58
N VAL A 151 3.85 8.18 12.59
CA VAL A 151 4.51 7.92 11.30
C VAL A 151 3.66 8.49 10.17
N ARG A 152 4.32 9.24 9.29
CA ARG A 152 3.72 9.88 8.12
C ARG A 152 3.19 8.82 7.15
N ALA A 153 1.90 8.89 6.84
CA ALA A 153 1.30 8.16 5.72
C ALA A 153 1.98 8.64 4.43
N PHE A 154 2.70 7.72 3.79
CA PHE A 154 2.80 7.49 2.35
C PHE A 154 3.66 6.22 2.25
N PHE A 155 3.00 5.10 2.01
CA PHE A 155 3.69 3.83 1.82
C PHE A 155 4.20 3.81 0.39
N ASP A 156 5.51 3.63 0.22
CA ASP A 156 6.10 3.25 -1.06
C ASP A 156 5.63 1.82 -1.37
N GLU A 157 4.44 1.73 -1.98
CA GLU A 157 3.86 0.48 -2.46
C GLU A 157 4.50 0.04 -3.78
N GLU A 158 5.35 0.86 -4.42
CA GLU A 158 5.88 0.55 -5.74
C GLU A 158 6.72 -0.73 -5.72
N ALA A 159 7.63 -0.86 -4.74
CA ALA A 159 8.44 -2.07 -4.61
C ALA A 159 7.58 -3.33 -4.40
N LEU A 160 6.53 -3.22 -3.58
CA LEU A 160 5.58 -4.31 -3.33
C LEU A 160 4.80 -4.65 -4.60
N LEU A 161 4.22 -3.66 -5.27
CA LEU A 161 3.43 -3.85 -6.49
C LEU A 161 4.28 -4.40 -7.63
N ARG A 162 5.55 -3.99 -7.78
CA ARG A 162 6.50 -4.60 -8.72
C ARG A 162 6.75 -6.07 -8.39
N GLU A 163 6.95 -6.39 -7.11
CA GLU A 163 7.12 -7.78 -6.66
C GLU A 163 5.88 -8.63 -7.01
N LEU A 164 4.68 -8.15 -6.67
CA LEU A 164 3.43 -8.86 -6.96
C LEU A 164 3.17 -8.99 -8.46
N SER A 165 3.40 -7.93 -9.24
CA SER A 165 3.24 -7.93 -10.70
C SER A 165 4.19 -8.93 -11.37
N SER A 166 5.46 -8.98 -10.93
CA SER A 166 6.42 -9.97 -11.43
C SER A 166 6.08 -11.41 -11.05
N ALA A 167 5.16 -11.62 -10.11
CA ALA A 167 4.60 -12.92 -9.75
C ALA A 167 3.30 -13.25 -10.51
N GLY A 168 2.88 -12.42 -11.46
CA GLY A 168 1.68 -12.65 -12.29
C GLY A 168 0.39 -12.01 -11.76
N ALA A 169 0.45 -11.19 -10.70
CA ALA A 169 -0.69 -10.41 -10.25
C ALA A 169 -0.98 -9.28 -11.25
N ALA A 170 -2.18 -9.27 -11.83
CA ALA A 170 -2.63 -8.23 -12.76
C ALA A 170 -3.39 -7.11 -12.04
N ARG A 171 -4.38 -7.48 -11.23
CA ARG A 171 -5.17 -6.53 -10.45
C ARG A 171 -4.83 -6.67 -8.99
N VAL A 172 -4.42 -5.58 -8.35
CA VAL A 172 -4.13 -5.53 -6.92
C VAL A 172 -5.06 -4.50 -6.28
N THR A 173 -5.96 -4.97 -5.42
CA THR A 173 -6.89 -4.13 -4.66
C THR A 173 -6.51 -4.19 -3.19
N ARG A 174 -6.41 -3.02 -2.56
CA ARG A 174 -6.16 -2.92 -1.12
C ARG A 174 -7.43 -2.58 -0.36
N ARG A 175 -7.64 -3.29 0.75
CA ARG A 175 -8.69 -3.03 1.74
C ARG A 175 -8.11 -3.28 3.13
N ASN A 176 -7.92 -2.23 3.92
CA ASN A 176 -7.25 -2.30 5.20
C ASN A 176 -5.85 -2.97 5.10
N ALA A 177 -5.58 -3.97 5.94
CA ALA A 177 -4.34 -4.76 5.91
C ALA A 177 -4.34 -5.88 4.86
N TRP A 178 -5.39 -6.02 4.06
CA TRP A 178 -5.51 -7.06 3.06
C TRP A 178 -5.25 -6.54 1.65
N LEU A 179 -4.50 -7.33 0.88
CA LEU A 179 -4.33 -7.18 -0.56
C LEU A 179 -5.02 -8.34 -1.25
N TYR A 180 -5.91 -8.01 -2.17
CA TYR A 180 -6.56 -8.96 -3.06
C TYR A 180 -5.97 -8.84 -4.45
N MET A 181 -5.55 -9.98 -4.98
CA MET A 181 -4.79 -10.10 -6.21
C MET A 181 -5.52 -11.06 -7.15
N HIS A 182 -5.59 -10.69 -8.41
CA HIS A 182 -6.05 -11.60 -9.46
C HIS A 182 -4.95 -11.89 -10.45
N ARG A 183 -4.93 -13.14 -10.92
CA ARG A 183 -4.09 -13.57 -12.01
C ARG A 183 -4.53 -12.88 -13.28
N ARG A 184 -3.55 -12.58 -14.12
CA ARG A 184 -3.76 -12.17 -15.51
C ARG A 184 -4.52 -13.25 -16.28
N GLY A 185 -5.72 -12.94 -16.77
CA GLY A 185 -6.42 -13.77 -17.74
C GLY A 185 -5.79 -13.68 -19.14
N PRO A 186 -6.00 -14.67 -20.02
CA PRO A 186 -5.50 -14.63 -21.40
C PRO A 186 -6.04 -13.44 -22.22
N ARG A 187 -7.19 -12.88 -21.80
CA ARG A 187 -7.85 -11.74 -22.43
C ARG A 187 -7.54 -10.40 -21.76
N ASP A 188 -6.87 -10.43 -20.61
CA ASP A 188 -6.40 -9.18 -20.01
C ASP A 188 -5.23 -8.72 -20.87
N ALA A 189 -5.47 -7.65 -21.64
CA ALA A 189 -4.42 -7.00 -22.41
C ALA A 189 -3.18 -6.78 -21.52
N PRO A 190 -1.98 -6.75 -22.09
CA PRO A 190 -0.85 -6.18 -21.42
C PRO A 190 -1.25 -4.80 -20.87
N ASP A 191 -1.52 -4.69 -19.57
CA ASP A 191 -1.24 -3.52 -18.74
C ASP A 191 0.26 -3.20 -18.79
N ASP A 192 0.86 -3.23 -19.99
CA ASP A 192 2.04 -2.48 -20.36
C ASP A 192 1.61 -1.02 -20.41
N GLU A 193 0.96 -0.55 -19.33
CA GLU A 193 0.79 0.85 -19.11
C GLU A 193 2.22 1.39 -19.08
N PRO A 194 2.62 2.22 -20.07
CA PRO A 194 3.97 2.72 -20.11
C PRO A 194 4.17 3.58 -18.87
N THR A 195 4.74 2.97 -17.83
CA THR A 195 4.95 3.66 -16.57
C THR A 195 5.93 4.79 -16.85
N SER A 196 5.47 6.03 -16.71
CA SER A 196 6.33 7.18 -16.92
C SER A 196 7.54 7.07 -15.99
N PRO A 197 8.75 7.46 -16.43
CA PRO A 197 9.90 7.54 -15.55
C PRO A 197 9.56 8.40 -14.32
N TRP A 198 10.10 8.04 -13.16
CA TRP A 198 9.83 8.77 -11.90
C TRP A 198 10.11 10.28 -12.03
N THR A 199 11.17 10.65 -12.76
CA THR A 199 11.55 12.05 -13.00
C THR A 199 10.49 12.83 -13.78
N VAL A 200 9.77 12.18 -14.69
CA VAL A 200 8.65 12.77 -15.43
C VAL A 200 7.48 13.03 -14.47
N GLU A 201 7.15 12.07 -13.61
CA GLU A 201 6.08 12.26 -12.62
C GLU A 201 6.44 13.32 -11.57
N ALA A 202 7.71 13.38 -11.14
CA ALA A 202 8.20 14.42 -10.23
C ALA A 202 8.11 15.82 -10.86
N THR A 203 8.46 15.94 -12.14
CA THR A 203 8.33 17.21 -12.90
C THR A 203 6.87 17.65 -13.00
N ARG A 204 5.96 16.72 -13.33
CA ARG A 204 4.51 16.97 -13.38
C ARG A 204 3.95 17.40 -12.01
N ALA A 205 4.34 16.70 -10.95
CA ALA A 205 3.94 17.03 -9.58
C ALA A 205 4.49 18.39 -9.15
N LEU A 206 5.75 18.70 -9.45
CA LEU A 206 6.38 19.98 -9.17
C LEU A 206 5.67 21.14 -9.87
N ALA A 207 5.30 20.97 -11.14
CA ALA A 207 4.57 21.97 -11.91
C ALA A 207 3.17 22.27 -11.32
N LEU A 208 2.54 21.29 -10.66
CA LEU A 208 1.22 21.46 -10.05
C LEU A 208 1.24 21.89 -8.58
N ALA A 209 2.34 21.68 -7.87
CA ALA A 209 2.46 21.98 -6.45
C ALA A 209 2.07 23.43 -6.07
N PRO A 210 2.44 24.48 -6.84
CA PRO A 210 2.03 25.86 -6.54
C PRO A 210 0.52 26.05 -6.62
N THR A 211 -0.14 25.45 -7.61
CA THR A 211 -1.59 25.52 -7.78
C THR A 211 -2.30 24.78 -6.66
N ALA A 212 -1.86 23.56 -6.32
CA ALA A 212 -2.40 22.79 -5.21
C ALA A 212 -2.28 23.55 -3.88
N GLU A 213 -1.12 24.16 -3.60
CA GLU A 213 -0.91 24.95 -2.39
C GLU A 213 -1.78 26.21 -2.35
N ARG A 214 -1.97 26.88 -3.51
CA ARG A 214 -2.84 28.06 -3.60
C ARG A 214 -4.30 27.71 -3.31
N LEU A 215 -4.82 26.64 -3.92
CA LEU A 215 -6.17 26.17 -3.67
C LEU A 215 -6.36 25.75 -2.22
N ARG A 216 -5.41 24.98 -1.69
CA ARG A 216 -5.39 24.57 -0.28
C ARG A 216 -5.52 25.74 0.70
N ARG A 217 -4.91 26.89 0.40
CA ARG A 217 -4.92 28.07 1.28
C ARG A 217 -6.10 29.02 1.07
N ARG A 218 -6.69 29.03 -0.12
CA ARG A 218 -7.62 30.10 -0.53
C ARG A 218 -9.03 29.62 -0.87
N ALA A 219 -9.21 28.35 -1.19
CA ALA A 219 -10.50 27.78 -1.57
C ALA A 219 -11.03 26.89 -0.44
N SER A 220 -12.34 26.70 -0.40
CA SER A 220 -12.93 25.64 0.41
C SER A 220 -12.46 24.27 -0.10
N PRO A 221 -12.47 23.22 0.76
CA PRO A 221 -12.10 21.88 0.34
C PRO A 221 -12.84 21.40 -0.91
N GLU A 222 -14.14 21.62 -0.97
CA GLU A 222 -15.03 21.21 -2.07
C GLU A 222 -14.62 21.89 -3.38
N ALA A 223 -14.42 23.22 -3.36
CA ALA A 223 -14.02 23.97 -4.53
C ALA A 223 -12.64 23.56 -5.06
N ALA A 224 -11.67 23.35 -4.15
CA ALA A 224 -10.34 22.89 -4.50
C ALA A 224 -10.35 21.48 -5.12
N ILE A 225 -11.11 20.55 -4.53
CA ILE A 225 -11.28 19.19 -5.05
C ILE A 225 -11.96 19.22 -6.41
N ALA A 226 -13.07 19.96 -6.56
CA ALA A 226 -13.80 20.06 -7.82
C ALA A 226 -12.90 20.57 -8.95
N GLN A 227 -12.08 21.58 -8.68
CA GLN A 227 -11.14 22.12 -9.66
C GLN A 227 -10.04 21.13 -10.04
N MET A 228 -9.45 20.42 -9.06
CA MET A 228 -8.42 19.42 -9.36
C MET A 228 -9.01 18.18 -10.05
N ARG A 229 -10.21 17.72 -9.68
CA ARG A 229 -10.95 16.67 -10.39
C ARG A 229 -11.24 17.07 -11.82
N ALA A 230 -11.68 18.32 -12.07
CA ALA A 230 -11.94 18.80 -13.43
C ALA A 230 -10.72 18.67 -14.35
N ARG A 231 -9.53 18.97 -13.82
CA ARG A 231 -8.26 18.77 -14.52
C ARG A 231 -7.91 17.29 -14.68
N GLY A 232 -8.08 16.49 -13.63
CA GLY A 232 -7.77 15.06 -13.65
C GLY A 232 -8.66 14.26 -14.59
N ARG A 233 -9.92 14.67 -14.80
CA ARG A 233 -10.86 13.98 -15.70
C ARG A 233 -10.35 13.88 -17.14
N THR A 234 -9.47 14.80 -17.56
CA THR A 234 -8.83 14.77 -18.89
C THR A 234 -7.45 14.08 -18.87
N ALA A 235 -6.94 13.72 -17.69
CA ALA A 235 -5.69 13.00 -17.56
C ALA A 235 -5.87 11.49 -17.81
N VAL A 236 -4.78 10.82 -18.16
CA VAL A 236 -4.76 9.36 -18.28
C VAL A 236 -5.05 8.75 -16.90
N ALA A 237 -5.97 7.78 -16.86
CA ALA A 237 -6.20 6.98 -15.67
C ALA A 237 -5.06 5.96 -15.54
N ARG A 238 -4.27 6.07 -14.47
CA ARG A 238 -3.15 5.17 -14.25
C ARG A 238 -3.60 3.88 -13.59
N GLY A 239 -2.93 2.80 -13.97
CA GLY A 239 -2.95 1.53 -13.27
C GLY A 239 -2.24 1.61 -11.92
N PRO A 240 -2.28 0.53 -11.13
CA PRO A 240 -1.77 0.52 -9.76
C PRO A 240 -0.30 0.93 -9.64
N LEU A 241 0.56 0.42 -10.54
CA LEU A 241 1.99 0.71 -10.52
C LEU A 241 2.29 2.16 -10.92
N GLY A 242 1.69 2.65 -12.01
CA GLY A 242 1.83 4.03 -12.46
C GLY A 242 1.38 5.02 -11.38
N ARG A 243 0.27 4.71 -10.71
CA ARG A 243 -0.26 5.54 -9.62
C ARG A 243 0.60 5.50 -8.36
N ALA A 244 1.18 4.34 -8.01
CA ALA A 244 2.13 4.25 -6.89
C ALA A 244 3.39 5.11 -7.14
N ARG A 245 3.94 5.05 -8.36
CA ARG A 245 5.07 5.89 -8.76
C ARG A 245 4.73 7.38 -8.74
N LEU A 246 3.54 7.75 -9.22
CA LEU A 246 3.05 9.13 -9.12
C LEU A 246 2.99 9.59 -7.65
N ARG A 247 2.46 8.77 -6.75
CA ARG A 247 2.37 9.10 -5.32
C ARG A 247 3.73 9.26 -4.67
N ASP A 248 4.71 8.42 -5.02
CA ASP A 248 6.07 8.56 -4.55
C ASP A 248 6.69 9.90 -5.00
N ALA A 249 6.58 10.22 -6.30
CA ALA A 249 7.01 11.50 -6.84
C ALA A 249 6.33 12.71 -6.18
N ILE A 250 5.01 12.64 -5.95
CA ILE A 250 4.24 13.64 -5.21
C ILE A 250 4.76 13.77 -3.77
N GLY A 251 5.04 12.66 -3.09
CA GLY A 251 5.58 12.62 -1.73
C GLY A 251 6.93 13.31 -1.64
N TRP A 252 7.80 13.10 -2.64
CA TRP A 252 9.10 13.76 -2.75
C TRP A 252 8.95 15.28 -2.95
N VAL A 253 8.15 15.71 -3.93
CA VAL A 253 7.89 17.13 -4.21
C VAL A 253 7.30 17.83 -2.99
N ASP A 254 6.33 17.20 -2.35
CA ASP A 254 5.66 17.74 -1.16
C ASP A 254 6.62 17.87 0.03
N ALA A 255 7.57 16.93 0.21
CA ALA A 255 8.59 17.03 1.24
C ALA A 255 9.53 18.25 1.05
N ALA A 256 9.72 18.68 -0.21
CA ALA A 256 10.51 19.85 -0.54
C ALA A 256 9.74 21.19 -0.38
N MET A 257 8.41 21.16 -0.20
CA MET A 257 7.58 22.37 -0.06
C MET A 257 7.61 22.93 1.38
N PRO A 258 7.40 24.24 1.60
CA PRO A 258 7.15 24.78 2.94
C PRO A 258 5.95 24.09 3.61
N GLY A 259 6.11 23.65 4.86
CA GLY A 259 5.14 22.80 5.55
C GLY A 259 4.95 21.44 4.89
N GLY A 260 6.04 20.82 4.42
CA GLY A 260 6.04 19.53 3.73
C GLY A 260 5.44 18.38 4.55
N GLY A 261 5.05 17.29 3.87
CA GLY A 261 4.27 16.19 4.46
C GLY A 261 2.76 16.45 4.49
N ASN A 262 2.24 17.39 3.70
CA ASN A 262 0.84 17.78 3.75
C ASN A 262 -0.02 16.79 2.92
N CYS A 263 -0.82 15.95 3.59
CA CYS A 263 -1.66 14.96 2.91
C CYS A 263 -2.64 15.61 1.91
N TYR A 264 -3.30 16.70 2.30
CA TYR A 264 -4.30 17.34 1.46
C TYR A 264 -3.70 17.92 0.16
N ARG A 265 -2.54 18.59 0.23
CA ARG A 265 -1.81 19.05 -0.97
C ARG A 265 -1.45 17.89 -1.89
N ARG A 266 -0.95 16.78 -1.34
CA ARG A 266 -0.60 15.58 -2.12
C ARG A 266 -1.83 15.00 -2.82
N THR A 267 -2.96 14.89 -2.12
CA THR A 267 -4.24 14.46 -2.70
C THR A 267 -4.68 15.37 -3.84
N LEU A 268 -4.61 16.70 -3.67
CA LEU A 268 -4.97 17.65 -4.74
C LEU A 268 -4.10 17.49 -5.99
N ILE A 269 -2.79 17.24 -5.83
CA ILE A 269 -1.89 16.98 -6.96
C ILE A 269 -2.24 15.64 -7.63
N GLU A 270 -2.52 14.60 -6.85
CA GLU A 270 -2.92 13.29 -7.37
C GLU A 270 -4.22 13.36 -8.17
N LEU A 271 -5.26 14.02 -7.63
CA LEU A 271 -6.52 14.27 -8.33
C LEU A 271 -6.31 14.96 -9.68
N ALA A 272 -5.39 15.91 -9.76
CA ALA A 272 -5.13 16.67 -10.98
C ALA A 272 -4.31 15.92 -12.02
N LEU A 273 -3.49 14.97 -11.60
CA LEU A 273 -2.59 14.23 -12.48
C LEU A 273 -3.14 12.89 -12.92
N ASP A 274 -4.03 12.26 -12.15
CA ASP A 274 -4.51 10.91 -12.40
C ASP A 274 -6.02 10.84 -12.64
N GLY A 275 -6.41 10.37 -13.82
CA GLY A 275 -7.81 10.27 -14.22
C GLY A 275 -8.62 9.24 -13.41
N GLY A 276 -7.94 8.24 -12.85
CA GLY A 276 -8.53 7.28 -11.91
C GLY A 276 -8.86 7.95 -10.58
N ALA A 277 -7.86 8.58 -9.96
CA ALA A 277 -8.00 9.33 -8.71
C ALA A 277 -9.08 10.41 -8.80
N ALA A 278 -9.18 11.12 -9.93
CA ALA A 278 -10.19 12.16 -10.15
C ALA A 278 -11.65 11.67 -10.04
N ARG A 279 -11.88 10.37 -10.20
CA ARG A 279 -13.21 9.72 -10.10
C ARG A 279 -13.43 9.00 -8.77
N GLU A 280 -12.41 8.92 -7.92
CA GLU A 280 -12.53 8.25 -6.63
C GLU A 280 -13.14 9.16 -5.57
N ALA A 281 -13.93 8.53 -4.67
CA ALA A 281 -14.44 9.16 -3.47
C ALA A 281 -13.29 9.50 -2.52
N LEU A 282 -13.36 10.70 -1.94
CA LEU A 282 -12.43 11.15 -0.91
C LEU A 282 -13.10 11.06 0.46
N VAL A 283 -12.30 10.62 1.42
CA VAL A 283 -12.64 10.54 2.83
C VAL A 283 -11.75 11.52 3.58
N PHE A 284 -12.39 12.47 4.26
CA PHE A 284 -11.75 13.37 5.19
C PHE A 284 -11.95 12.81 6.58
N GLY A 285 -10.84 12.43 7.22
CA GLY A 285 -10.82 12.03 8.61
C GLY A 285 -10.46 13.22 9.48
N LEU A 286 -11.25 13.50 10.51
CA LEU A 286 -10.81 14.34 11.61
C LEU A 286 -10.35 13.41 12.74
N ASP A 287 -9.07 13.53 13.12
CA ASP A 287 -8.57 12.97 14.38
C ASP A 287 -8.80 14.03 15.47
N VAL A 288 -9.73 13.74 16.39
CA VAL A 288 -10.16 14.66 17.44
C VAL A 288 -9.04 14.79 18.46
N GLY A 289 -8.27 15.87 18.33
CA GLY A 289 -7.17 16.23 19.23
C GLY A 289 -5.78 16.22 18.58
N ARG A 290 -5.64 15.82 17.30
CA ARG A 290 -4.32 15.68 16.65
C ARG A 290 -4.16 16.40 15.31
N THR A 291 -4.95 16.09 14.26
CA THR A 291 -5.01 16.84 12.97
C THR A 291 -6.04 16.25 11.99
N GLY A 292 -6.53 17.03 11.02
CA GLY A 292 -7.29 16.50 9.88
C GLY A 292 -6.41 15.75 8.85
N HIS A 293 -6.88 14.61 8.38
CA HIS A 293 -6.26 13.75 7.37
C HIS A 293 -7.19 13.51 6.17
N VAL A 294 -6.62 13.25 5.00
CA VAL A 294 -7.38 12.96 3.77
C VAL A 294 -6.87 11.65 3.17
N ALA A 295 -7.79 10.76 2.82
CA ALA A 295 -7.53 9.50 2.15
C ALA A 295 -8.57 9.24 1.05
N PHE A 296 -8.27 8.31 0.14
CA PHE A 296 -9.29 7.78 -0.76
C PHE A 296 -10.09 6.71 -0.03
N LYS A 297 -11.39 6.63 -0.30
CA LYS A 297 -12.29 5.67 0.36
C LYS A 297 -11.75 4.25 0.26
N HIS A 298 -11.77 3.52 1.39
CA HIS A 298 -11.24 2.16 1.57
C HIS A 298 -9.71 2.02 1.43
N ARG A 299 -8.98 3.14 1.38
CA ARG A 299 -7.51 3.18 1.41
C ARG A 299 -7.00 3.94 2.64
N GLU A 300 -7.82 4.03 3.68
CA GLU A 300 -7.50 4.70 4.93
C GLU A 300 -6.44 3.89 5.69
N PRO A 301 -5.33 4.52 6.11
CA PRO A 301 -4.27 3.83 6.87
C PRO A 301 -4.60 3.69 8.37
N MET A 302 -5.65 4.36 8.86
CA MET A 302 -6.04 4.42 10.27
C MET A 302 -7.55 4.54 10.41
N ALA A 303 -8.07 4.21 11.60
CA ALA A 303 -9.44 4.57 11.98
C ALA A 303 -9.48 6.08 12.29
N PHE A 304 -10.52 6.76 11.78
CA PHE A 304 -10.75 8.18 12.04
C PHE A 304 -11.90 8.34 13.03
N ASP A 305 -11.83 9.32 13.93
CA ASP A 305 -12.90 9.58 14.90
C ASP A 305 -14.17 10.11 14.20
N VAL A 306 -13.98 10.94 13.17
CA VAL A 306 -15.06 11.46 12.33
C VAL A 306 -14.65 11.36 10.86
N VAL A 307 -15.56 10.86 10.02
CA VAL A 307 -15.37 10.72 8.57
C VAL A 307 -16.39 11.58 7.84
N PHE A 308 -15.92 12.42 6.92
CA PHE A 308 -16.74 13.14 5.96
C PHE A 308 -16.47 12.57 4.56
N GLU A 309 -17.53 12.20 3.85
CA GLU A 309 -17.46 11.72 2.47
C GLU A 309 -17.85 12.85 1.51
N VAL A 310 -17.08 12.99 0.43
CA VAL A 310 -17.40 13.93 -0.66
C VAL A 310 -17.81 13.12 -1.87
N GLU A 311 -19.09 13.22 -2.24
CA GLU A 311 -19.64 12.56 -3.43
C GLU A 311 -18.89 13.01 -4.71
N PRO A 312 -18.78 12.15 -5.73
CA PRO A 312 -18.03 12.41 -6.97
C PRO A 312 -18.40 13.70 -7.70
#